data_AF-A0A537NPG3-F1
#
_entry.id   AF-A0A537NPG3-F1
#
_cell.length_a   1.000
_cell.length_b   1.000
_cell.length_c   1.000
_cell.angle_alpha   90.00
_cell.angle_beta   90.00
_cell.angle_gamma   90.00
#
_symmetry.space_group_name_H-M   'P 1'
#
loop_
_entity.id
_entity.type
_entity.pdbx_description
1 polymer ?
#
loop_
_entity_poly.entity_id
_entity_poly.type
_entity_poly.pdbx_seq_one_letter_code
_entity_poly.pdbx_strand_id
1 'polypeptide(L)'
;MSDIHSRLRNQSLGRPLTPEERALADALEAIFRTGTADFEELARALERDRVQRPSGAVGAWSAAVLEQELARINTSLDQAYAENGIGA
;
A
#
# COMPACT_ATOMS: atom_id res chain seq x y z
N MET A 1 20.57 12.71 -13.05
CA MET A 1 19.12 12.70 -13.33
C MET A 1 18.46 13.64 -12.34
N SER A 2 17.82 14.69 -12.85
CA SER A 2 17.48 15.89 -12.08
C SER A 2 16.47 15.60 -10.95
N ASP A 3 16.80 16.10 -9.76
CA ASP A 3 16.07 16.04 -8.49
C ASP A 3 14.55 16.38 -8.62
N ILE A 4 14.23 17.21 -9.62
CA ILE A 4 12.86 17.62 -9.99
C ILE A 4 11.97 16.44 -10.40
N HIS A 5 12.47 15.45 -11.15
CA HIS A 5 11.64 14.31 -11.58
C HIS A 5 11.29 13.39 -10.41
N SER A 6 12.19 13.23 -9.44
CA SER A 6 11.93 12.48 -8.21
C SER A 6 10.90 13.20 -7.34
N ARG A 7 10.96 14.53 -7.28
CA ARG A 7 9.95 15.37 -6.58
C ARG A 7 8.57 15.26 -7.22
N LEU A 8 8.47 15.36 -8.54
CA LEU A 8 7.20 15.23 -9.27
C LEU A 8 6.53 13.86 -9.07
N ARG A 9 7.32 12.78 -9.01
CA ARG A 9 6.80 11.41 -8.82
C ARG A 9 6.17 11.18 -7.43
N ASN A 10 6.59 11.95 -6.43
CA ASN A 10 6.09 11.87 -5.06
C ASN A 10 4.98 12.90 -4.77
N GLN A 11 4.67 13.82 -5.71
CA GLN A 11 3.66 14.87 -5.52
C GLN A 11 2.23 14.32 -5.35
N SER A 12 1.93 13.12 -5.85
CA SER A 12 0.61 12.51 -5.70
C SER A 12 0.37 11.85 -4.33
N LEU A 13 1.44 11.56 -3.58
CA LEU A 13 1.37 10.78 -2.33
C LEU A 13 1.74 11.60 -1.09
N GLY A 14 2.38 12.75 -1.24
CA GLY A 14 2.89 13.58 -0.12
C GLY A 14 4.08 12.98 0.64
N ARG A 15 4.32 11.67 0.54
CA ARG A 15 5.50 10.95 1.04
C ARG A 15 5.83 9.74 0.16
N PRO A 16 7.06 9.19 0.23
CA PRO A 16 7.32 7.86 -0.35
C PRO A 16 6.56 6.77 0.42
N LEU A 17 6.23 5.68 -0.28
CA LEU A 17 5.79 4.44 0.37
C LEU A 17 6.94 3.83 1.18
N THR A 18 6.62 3.21 2.33
CA THR A 18 7.60 2.41 3.06
C THR A 18 7.94 1.13 2.28
N PRO A 19 9.06 0.44 2.60
CA PRO A 19 9.38 -0.84 1.98
C PRO A 19 8.26 -1.88 2.11
N GLU A 20 7.58 -1.91 3.25
CA GLU A 20 6.50 -2.86 3.54
C GLU A 20 5.22 -2.51 2.77
N GLU A 21 4.87 -1.22 2.66
CA GLU A 21 3.76 -0.76 1.83
C GLU A 21 4.00 -1.04 0.34
N ARG A 22 5.24 -0.87 -0.13
CA ARG A 22 5.63 -1.26 -1.48
C ARG A 22 5.52 -2.77 -1.67
N ALA A 23 5.99 -3.58 -0.73
CA ALA A 23 5.89 -5.03 -0.80
C ALA A 23 4.42 -5.51 -0.87
N LEU A 24 3.52 -4.88 -0.10
CA LEU A 24 2.09 -5.14 -0.20
C LEU A 24 1.54 -4.77 -1.59
N ALA A 25 1.89 -3.59 -2.11
CA ALA A 25 1.43 -3.14 -3.43
C ALA A 25 1.89 -4.09 -4.56
N ASP A 26 3.16 -4.51 -4.54
CA ASP A 26 3.73 -5.44 -5.51
C ASP A 26 3.02 -6.82 -5.46
N ALA A 27 2.71 -7.30 -4.25
CA ALA A 27 1.96 -8.54 -4.06
C ALA A 27 0.53 -8.43 -4.60
N LEU A 28 -0.18 -7.35 -4.29
CA LEU A 28 -1.53 -7.11 -4.81
C LEU A 28 -1.53 -7.00 -6.34
N GLU A 29 -0.56 -6.31 -6.94
CA GLU A 29 -0.42 -6.23 -8.40
C GLU A 29 -0.17 -7.61 -9.03
N ALA A 30 0.63 -8.48 -8.38
CA ALA A 30 0.83 -9.85 -8.84
C ALA A 30 -0.46 -10.67 -8.80
N ILE A 31 -1.28 -10.51 -7.75
CA ILE A 31 -2.55 -11.22 -7.62
C ILE A 31 -3.60 -10.68 -8.61
N PHE A 32 -3.71 -9.36 -8.79
CA PHE A 32 -4.66 -8.79 -9.75
C PHE A 32 -4.39 -9.24 -11.19
N ARG A 33 -3.12 -9.51 -11.55
CA ARG A 33 -2.76 -10.06 -12.86
C ARG A 33 -3.35 -11.46 -13.12
N THR A 34 -3.79 -12.18 -12.10
CA THR A 34 -4.49 -13.47 -12.26
C THR A 34 -6.00 -13.31 -12.48
N GLY A 35 -6.52 -12.07 -12.45
CA GLY A 35 -7.95 -11.77 -12.59
C GLY A 35 -8.75 -11.84 -11.27
N THR A 36 -8.08 -12.06 -10.14
CA THR A 36 -8.70 -12.06 -8.81
C THR A 36 -8.83 -10.62 -8.29
N ALA A 37 -10.03 -10.20 -7.91
CA ALA A 37 -10.28 -8.89 -7.30
C ALA A 37 -11.15 -8.95 -6.03
N ASP A 38 -11.45 -10.17 -5.55
CA ASP A 38 -12.21 -10.38 -4.31
C ASP A 38 -11.29 -10.26 -3.08
N PHE A 39 -11.75 -9.55 -2.04
CA PHE A 39 -10.93 -9.27 -0.85
C PHE A 39 -10.58 -10.53 -0.04
N GLU A 40 -11.44 -11.53 0.01
CA GLU A 40 -11.14 -12.79 0.69
C GLU A 40 -10.11 -13.59 -0.09
N GLU A 41 -10.20 -13.61 -1.42
CA GLU A 41 -9.18 -14.24 -2.27
C GLU A 41 -7.83 -13.53 -2.18
N LEU A 42 -7.83 -12.19 -2.17
CA LEU A 42 -6.62 -11.39 -1.96
C LEU A 42 -5.98 -11.72 -0.61
N ALA A 43 -6.75 -11.72 0.48
CA ALA A 43 -6.24 -12.04 1.81
C ALA A 43 -5.66 -13.47 1.88
N ARG A 44 -6.32 -14.45 1.27
CA ARG A 44 -5.80 -15.83 1.20
C ARG A 44 -4.51 -15.92 0.40
N ALA A 45 -4.40 -15.19 -0.70
CA ALA A 45 -3.18 -15.14 -1.49
C ALA A 45 -2.03 -14.49 -0.72
N LEU A 46 -2.27 -13.38 -0.03
CA LEU A 46 -1.29 -12.72 0.83
C LEU A 46 -0.81 -13.63 1.98
N GLU A 47 -1.72 -14.39 2.60
CA GLU A 47 -1.37 -15.38 3.62
C GLU A 47 -0.50 -16.50 3.07
N ARG A 48 -0.91 -17.09 1.94
CA ARG A 48 -0.17 -18.16 1.28
C ARG A 48 1.24 -17.70 0.90
N ASP A 49 1.36 -16.48 0.41
CA ASP A 49 2.61 -15.90 -0.06
C ASP A 49 3.42 -15.27 1.10
N ARG A 50 2.91 -15.36 2.34
CA ARG A 50 3.53 -14.88 3.59
C ARG A 50 3.95 -13.41 3.54
N VAL A 51 3.14 -12.58 2.90
CA VAL A 51 3.37 -11.15 2.81
C VAL A 51 3.27 -10.53 4.20
N GLN A 52 4.29 -9.76 4.59
CA GLN A 52 4.31 -9.02 5.86
C GLN A 52 3.25 -7.92 5.83
N ARG A 53 2.56 -7.70 6.96
CA ARG A 53 1.61 -6.58 7.08
C ARG A 53 2.38 -5.26 7.17
N PRO A 54 2.02 -4.22 6.42
CA PRO A 54 2.70 -2.92 6.47
C PRO A 54 2.75 -2.28 7.86
N SER A 55 1.74 -2.50 8.70
CA SER A 55 1.74 -2.04 10.09
C SER A 55 2.72 -2.76 11.02
N GLY A 56 3.32 -3.87 10.58
CA GLY A 56 4.13 -4.76 11.43
C GLY A 56 3.30 -5.63 12.39
N ALA A 57 1.97 -5.58 12.30
CA ALA A 57 1.10 -6.43 13.11
C ALA A 57 1.29 -7.91 12.76
N VAL A 58 1.21 -8.78 13.77
CA VAL A 58 1.36 -10.24 13.63
C VAL A 58 -0.02 -10.89 13.52
N GLY A 59 -0.11 -11.93 12.68
CA GLY A 59 -1.30 -12.79 12.56
C GLY A 59 -1.67 -13.08 11.11
N ALA A 60 -2.69 -13.94 10.92
CA ALA A 60 -3.15 -14.37 9.60
C ALA A 60 -3.92 -13.27 8.84
N TRP A 61 -3.74 -13.18 7.53
CA TRP A 61 -4.54 -12.29 6.68
C TRP A 61 -6.01 -12.73 6.64
N SER A 62 -6.89 -11.73 6.73
CA SER A 62 -8.32 -11.84 6.45
C SER A 62 -8.75 -10.59 5.66
N ALA A 63 -9.91 -10.62 5.02
CA ALA A 63 -10.44 -9.44 4.32
C ALA A 63 -10.50 -8.21 5.24
N ALA A 64 -10.99 -8.38 6.48
CA ALA A 64 -11.06 -7.30 7.47
C ALA A 64 -9.69 -6.73 7.84
N VAL A 65 -8.66 -7.58 7.93
CA VAL A 65 -7.28 -7.12 8.17
C VAL A 65 -6.75 -6.36 6.96
N LEU A 66 -7.00 -6.86 5.74
CA LEU A 66 -6.59 -6.19 4.51
C LEU A 66 -7.23 -4.81 4.38
N GLU A 67 -8.53 -4.69 4.61
CA GLU A 67 -9.22 -3.40 4.65
C GLU A 67 -8.63 -2.45 5.69
N GLN A 68 -8.34 -2.94 6.90
CA GLN A 68 -7.74 -2.13 7.95
C GLN A 68 -6.34 -1.62 7.57
N GLU A 69 -5.50 -2.46 6.99
CA GLU A 69 -4.16 -2.06 6.54
C GLU A 69 -4.24 -1.02 5.44
N LEU A 70 -5.11 -1.22 4.43
CA LEU A 70 -5.32 -0.25 3.35
C LEU A 70 -5.87 1.09 3.88
N ALA A 71 -6.83 1.06 4.81
CA ALA A 71 -7.38 2.27 5.42
C ALA A 71 -6.32 3.06 6.20
N ARG A 72 -5.43 2.36 6.91
CA ARG A 72 -4.30 3.00 7.62
C ARG A 72 -3.32 3.65 6.64
N ILE A 73 -2.95 2.95 5.57
CA ILE A 73 -2.04 3.48 4.54
C ILE A 73 -2.65 4.71 3.88
N ASN A 74 -3.92 4.63 3.46
CA ASN A 74 -4.62 5.76 2.85
C ASN A 74 -4.68 6.97 3.81
N THR A 75 -5.06 6.76 5.07
CA THR A 75 -5.06 7.85 6.07
C THR A 75 -3.68 8.51 6.19
N SER A 76 -2.61 7.71 6.21
CA SER A 76 -1.24 8.23 6.30
C SER A 76 -0.82 8.99 5.04
N LEU A 77 -1.22 8.53 3.86
CA LEU A 77 -0.93 9.21 2.59
C LEU A 77 -1.75 10.49 2.44
N ASP A 78 -3.02 10.48 2.85
CA ASP A 78 -3.88 11.66 2.85
C ASP A 78 -3.32 12.76 3.76
N GLN A 79 -2.84 12.40 4.96
CA GLN A 79 -2.15 13.32 5.86
C GLN A 79 -0.87 13.89 5.23
N ALA A 80 -0.03 13.03 4.65
CA ALA A 80 1.20 13.48 4.01
C ALA A 80 0.92 14.38 2.80
N TYR A 81 -0.15 14.09 2.04
CA TYR A 81 -0.59 14.91 0.92
C TYR A 81 -1.13 16.27 1.38
N ALA A 82 -1.90 16.32 2.47
CA ALA A 82 -2.37 17.58 3.04
C ALA A 82 -1.23 18.46 3.59
N GLU A 83 -0.12 17.88 4.04
CA GLU A 83 1.04 18.63 4.55
C GLU A 83 2.05 19.02 3.47
N ASN A 84 2.23 18.18 2.43
CA ASN A 84 3.36 18.28 1.49
C ASN A 84 2.95 18.23 0.01
N GLY A 85 1.64 18.17 -0.30
CA GLY A 85 1.09 18.16 -1.65
C GLY A 85 1.06 19.56 -2.29
N ILE A 86 1.05 19.63 -3.63
CA ILE A 86 0.88 20.92 -4.31
C ILE A 86 -0.58 21.37 -4.20
N GLY A 87 -0.80 22.48 -3.47
CA GLY A 87 -2.12 23.07 -3.22
C GLY A 87 -2.55 23.10 -1.76
N ALA A 88 -1.73 22.56 -0.85
CA ALA A 88 -1.82 22.81 0.60
C ALA A 88 -1.36 24.23 0.97
#